data_AF-A0A940ZCP5-F1
#
_entry.id   AF-A0A940ZCP5-F1
#
_cell.length_a   1.000
_cell.length_b   1.000
_cell.length_c   1.000
_cell.angle_alpha   90.00
_cell.angle_beta   90.00
_cell.angle_gamma   90.00
#
_symmetry.space_group_name_H-M   'P 1'
#
loop_
_entity.id
_entity.type
_entity.pdbx_description
1 polymer ?
#
loop_
_entity_poly.entity_id
_entity_poly.type
_entity_poly.pdbx_seq_one_letter_code
_entity_poly.pdbx_strand_id
1 'polypeptide(L)'
;IEKAIQASPQKIDSLFLAAGLREKMGDLAGAAALYERIIQVPASHTTYAADLEGLKARSLVFLGKIHAKREMYKEAEQAFRICIERYPQVLNSYSGLGDLLLKQGRLEEAADLFIRAIKRGRRGDRDAYLGLAKALALRGQLKEADEVLKEVRAMYPSHQGLSSAEPTPP
;
A
#
# COMPACT_ATOMS: atom_id res chain seq x y z
N ILE A 1 21.12 -23.34 -22.42
CA ILE A 1 20.96 -22.65 -21.10
C ILE A 1 19.51 -22.22 -20.85
N GLU A 2 18.61 -22.34 -21.84
CA GLU A 2 17.16 -22.03 -21.72
C GLU A 2 16.28 -23.08 -21.01
N LYS A 3 16.87 -24.13 -20.39
CA LYS A 3 16.12 -25.23 -19.76
C LYS A 3 16.05 -25.16 -18.22
N ALA A 4 16.18 -23.97 -17.62
CA ALA A 4 16.18 -23.80 -16.15
C ALA A 4 14.99 -22.99 -15.60
N ILE A 5 13.86 -23.00 -16.31
CA ILE A 5 12.62 -22.35 -15.88
C ILE A 5 11.46 -23.37 -15.87
N GLN A 6 11.73 -24.55 -15.31
CA GLN A 6 10.66 -25.23 -14.57
C GLN A 6 10.53 -24.47 -13.25
N ALA A 7 9.52 -23.61 -13.19
CA ALA A 7 9.24 -22.76 -12.05
C ALA A 7 8.67 -23.62 -10.91
N SER A 8 9.57 -24.11 -10.06
CA SER A 8 9.20 -24.57 -8.73
C SER A 8 8.64 -23.36 -7.95
N PRO A 9 7.49 -23.48 -7.26
CA PRO A 9 6.93 -22.41 -6.42
C PRO A 9 7.95 -21.81 -5.44
N GLN A 10 8.84 -22.67 -4.90
CA GLN A 10 9.98 -22.32 -4.06
C GLN A 10 10.92 -21.26 -4.68
N LYS A 11 11.00 -21.16 -6.01
CA LYS A 11 11.85 -20.21 -6.72
C LYS A 11 11.25 -18.80 -6.74
N ILE A 12 9.93 -18.66 -6.85
CA ILE A 12 9.26 -17.35 -6.85
C ILE A 12 9.24 -16.77 -5.43
N ASP A 13 8.94 -17.61 -4.44
CA ASP A 13 9.08 -17.23 -3.03
C ASP A 13 10.51 -16.80 -2.70
N SER A 14 11.51 -17.54 -3.20
CA SER A 14 12.92 -17.17 -3.06
C SER A 14 13.26 -15.84 -3.71
N LEU A 15 12.69 -15.53 -4.89
CA LEU A 15 12.87 -14.22 -5.54
C LEU A 15 12.28 -13.10 -4.68
N PHE A 16 11.10 -13.32 -4.10
CA PHE A 16 10.45 -12.33 -3.24
C PHE A 16 11.27 -12.08 -1.97
N LEU A 17 11.76 -13.15 -1.34
CA LEU A 17 12.64 -13.05 -0.17
C LEU A 17 13.96 -12.34 -0.51
N ALA A 18 14.59 -12.67 -1.65
CA ALA A 18 15.80 -12.02 -2.11
C ALA A 18 15.59 -10.52 -2.39
N ALA A 19 14.43 -10.14 -2.95
CA ALA A 19 14.06 -8.74 -3.17
C ALA A 19 13.98 -7.98 -1.83
N GLY A 20 13.32 -8.56 -0.83
CA GLY A 20 13.23 -7.96 0.51
C GLY A 20 14.58 -7.84 1.21
N LEU A 21 15.49 -8.81 1.03
CA LEU A 21 16.85 -8.72 1.54
C LEU A 21 17.65 -7.59 0.88
N ARG A 22 17.53 -7.43 -0.44
CA ARG A 22 18.15 -6.33 -1.17
C ARG A 22 17.61 -4.96 -0.74
N GLU A 23 16.31 -4.85 -0.50
CA GLU A 23 15.73 -3.62 0.07
C GLU A 23 16.37 -3.28 1.42
N LYS A 24 16.52 -4.26 2.32
CA LYS A 24 17.18 -4.07 3.62
C LYS A 24 18.66 -3.67 3.50
N MET A 25 19.34 -4.15 2.47
CA MET A 25 20.73 -3.79 2.18
C MET A 25 20.87 -2.43 1.47
N GLY A 26 19.76 -1.76 1.13
CA GLY A 26 19.76 -0.50 0.39
C GLY A 26 19.92 -0.65 -1.13
N ASP A 27 20.05 -1.87 -1.64
CA ASP A 27 20.07 -2.16 -3.07
C ASP A 27 18.66 -2.09 -3.66
N LEU A 28 18.14 -0.86 -3.76
CA LEU A 28 16.79 -0.59 -4.26
C LEU A 28 16.63 -0.97 -5.73
N ALA A 29 17.68 -0.82 -6.55
CA ALA A 29 17.64 -1.18 -7.96
C ALA A 29 17.55 -2.69 -8.16
N GLY A 30 18.36 -3.46 -7.44
CA GLY A 30 18.30 -4.91 -7.47
C GLY A 30 17.01 -5.47 -6.88
N ALA A 31 16.48 -4.85 -5.82
CA ALA A 31 15.16 -5.20 -5.29
C ALA A 31 14.04 -4.98 -6.32
N ALA A 32 14.03 -3.83 -7.00
CA ALA A 32 13.05 -3.52 -8.05
C ALA A 32 13.07 -4.55 -9.18
N ALA A 33 14.26 -4.89 -9.70
CA ALA A 33 14.42 -5.87 -10.77
C ALA A 33 13.87 -7.26 -10.40
N LEU A 34 14.01 -7.67 -9.13
CA LEU A 34 13.46 -8.93 -8.65
C LEU A 34 11.93 -8.87 -8.54
N TYR A 35 11.35 -7.77 -8.05
CA TYR A 35 9.89 -7.59 -8.03
C TYR A 35 9.28 -7.57 -9.44
N GLU A 36 9.91 -6.90 -10.40
CA GLU A 36 9.51 -6.91 -11.81
C GLU A 36 9.48 -8.33 -12.38
N ARG A 37 10.51 -9.13 -12.07
CA ARG A 37 10.58 -10.51 -12.51
C ARG A 37 9.43 -11.36 -11.98
N ILE A 38 9.01 -11.13 -10.73
CA ILE A 38 7.86 -11.83 -10.13
C ILE A 38 6.56 -11.46 -10.87
N ILE A 39 6.38 -10.17 -11.18
CA ILE A 39 5.20 -9.66 -11.89
C ILE A 39 5.05 -10.29 -13.28
N GLN A 40 6.17 -10.54 -13.95
CA GLN A 40 6.19 -11.12 -15.30
C GLN A 40 6.02 -12.64 -15.35
N VAL A 41 6.00 -13.36 -14.21
CA VAL A 41 5.85 -14.82 -14.24
C VAL A 41 4.47 -15.22 -14.77
N PRO A 42 4.39 -16.01 -15.85
CA PRO A 42 3.10 -16.47 -16.39
C PRO A 42 2.39 -17.40 -15.40
N ALA A 43 1.06 -17.33 -15.35
CA ALA A 43 0.26 -18.20 -14.48
C ALA A 43 0.45 -19.70 -14.79
N SER A 44 0.84 -20.05 -16.03
CA SER A 44 1.16 -21.42 -16.45
C SER A 44 2.41 -22.02 -15.81
N HIS A 45 3.21 -21.21 -15.13
CA HIS A 45 4.49 -21.60 -14.54
C HIS A 45 4.36 -21.91 -13.03
N THR A 46 3.15 -22.04 -12.49
CA THR A 46 2.95 -22.46 -11.09
C THR A 46 1.75 -23.38 -10.96
N THR A 47 1.85 -24.37 -10.08
CA THR A 47 0.71 -25.20 -9.67
C THR A 47 -0.21 -24.47 -8.70
N TYR A 48 0.24 -23.35 -8.11
CA TYR A 48 -0.49 -22.53 -7.14
C TYR A 48 -0.70 -21.12 -7.70
N ALA A 49 -1.76 -20.94 -8.50
CA ALA A 49 -2.08 -19.65 -9.12
C ALA A 49 -2.45 -18.56 -8.09
N ALA A 50 -3.18 -18.92 -7.02
CA ALA A 50 -3.60 -17.97 -5.99
C ALA A 50 -2.42 -17.34 -5.23
N ASP A 51 -1.39 -18.14 -4.91
CA ASP A 51 -0.19 -17.65 -4.22
C ASP A 51 0.64 -16.72 -5.11
N LEU A 52 0.74 -17.05 -6.40
CA LEU A 52 1.42 -16.21 -7.37
C LEU A 52 0.75 -14.84 -7.52
N GLU A 53 -0.57 -14.80 -7.63
CA GLU A 53 -1.29 -13.52 -7.75
C GLU A 53 -1.15 -12.68 -6.46
N GLY A 54 -1.12 -13.32 -5.30
CA GLY A 54 -0.79 -12.66 -4.03
C GLY A 54 0.64 -12.08 -3.99
N LEU A 55 1.63 -12.80 -4.53
CA LEU A 55 3.01 -12.33 -4.63
C LEU A 55 3.17 -11.20 -5.66
N LYS A 56 2.49 -11.27 -6.79
CA LYS A 56 2.48 -10.20 -7.80
C LYS A 56 1.87 -8.92 -7.24
N ALA A 57 0.74 -9.03 -6.56
CA ALA A 57 0.10 -7.93 -5.84
C ALA A 57 1.07 -7.24 -4.87
N ARG A 58 1.72 -8.01 -3.98
CA ARG A 58 2.72 -7.47 -3.04
C ARG A 58 3.91 -6.85 -3.79
N SER A 59 4.40 -7.53 -4.83
CA SER A 59 5.55 -7.06 -5.62
C SER A 59 5.28 -5.70 -6.27
N LEU A 60 4.07 -5.46 -6.80
CA LEU A 60 3.66 -4.16 -7.33
C LEU A 60 3.66 -3.06 -6.25
N VAL A 61 3.18 -3.38 -5.03
CA VAL A 61 3.21 -2.43 -3.90
C VAL A 61 4.65 -2.07 -3.55
N PHE A 62 5.55 -3.06 -3.43
CA PHE A 62 6.95 -2.83 -3.11
C PHE A 62 7.68 -2.08 -4.21
N LEU A 63 7.44 -2.46 -5.47
CA LEU A 63 7.98 -1.77 -6.64
C LEU A 63 7.57 -0.29 -6.65
N GLY A 64 6.28 0.00 -6.43
CA GLY A 64 5.78 1.37 -6.31
C GLY A 64 6.46 2.16 -5.20
N LYS A 65 6.63 1.56 -4.02
CA LYS A 65 7.34 2.19 -2.89
C LYS A 65 8.82 2.45 -3.19
N ILE A 66 9.49 1.49 -3.85
CA ILE A 66 10.90 1.61 -4.21
C ILE A 66 11.10 2.72 -5.24
N HIS A 67 10.28 2.76 -6.29
CA HIS A 67 10.34 3.85 -7.27
C HIS A 67 10.05 5.21 -6.62
N ALA A 68 9.08 5.30 -5.72
CA ALA A 68 8.80 6.52 -4.98
C ALA A 68 9.99 6.97 -4.10
N LYS A 69 10.69 6.03 -3.44
CA LYS A 69 11.93 6.30 -2.68
C LYS A 69 13.07 6.79 -3.57
N ARG A 70 13.09 6.37 -4.84
CA ARG A 70 14.07 6.77 -5.86
C ARG A 70 13.62 7.99 -6.69
N GLU A 71 12.54 8.65 -6.28
CA GLU A 71 11.94 9.80 -6.99
C GLU A 71 11.49 9.51 -8.43
N MET A 72 11.38 8.23 -8.78
CA MET A 72 10.85 7.71 -10.05
C MET A 72 9.32 7.72 -10.00
N TYR A 73 8.74 8.91 -9.93
CA TYR A 73 7.33 9.06 -9.58
C TYR A 73 6.35 8.50 -10.61
N LYS A 74 6.72 8.49 -11.90
CA LYS A 74 5.85 7.94 -12.97
C LYS A 74 5.76 6.42 -12.86
N GLU A 75 6.89 5.77 -12.67
CA GLU A 75 7.02 4.33 -12.48
C GLU A 75 6.34 3.89 -11.18
N ALA A 76 6.46 4.68 -10.12
CA ALA A 76 5.77 4.46 -8.87
C ALA A 76 4.24 4.51 -9.05
N GLU A 77 3.73 5.56 -9.68
CA GLU A 77 2.30 5.71 -9.97
C GLU A 77 1.79 4.55 -10.84
N GLN A 78 2.53 4.17 -11.88
CA GLN A 78 2.16 3.06 -12.75
C GLN A 78 2.07 1.74 -11.99
N ALA A 79 3.05 1.42 -11.13
CA ALA A 79 3.05 0.19 -10.34
C ALA A 79 1.83 0.11 -9.40
N PHE A 80 1.51 1.21 -8.72
CA PHE A 80 0.32 1.26 -7.85
C PHE A 80 -0.99 1.18 -8.65
N ARG A 81 -1.10 1.87 -9.79
CA ARG A 81 -2.29 1.82 -10.64
C ARG A 81 -2.54 0.41 -11.19
N ILE A 82 -1.50 -0.29 -11.66
CA ILE A 82 -1.61 -1.69 -12.09
C ILE A 82 -2.08 -2.57 -10.92
N CYS A 83 -1.56 -2.35 -9.71
CA CYS A 83 -1.99 -3.12 -8.55
C CYS A 83 -3.46 -2.86 -8.21
N ILE A 84 -3.91 -1.61 -8.26
CA ILE A 84 -5.31 -1.23 -8.00
C ILE A 84 -6.26 -1.83 -9.02
N GLU A 85 -5.85 -1.88 -10.30
CA GLU A 85 -6.65 -2.42 -11.39
C GLU A 85 -6.78 -3.95 -11.28
N ARG A 86 -5.67 -4.65 -11.05
CA ARG A 86 -5.63 -6.12 -11.03
C ARG A 86 -5.98 -6.74 -9.69
N TYR A 87 -5.68 -6.04 -8.60
CA TYR A 87 -5.82 -6.50 -7.22
C TYR A 87 -6.51 -5.43 -6.37
N PRO A 88 -7.77 -5.07 -6.68
CA PRO A 88 -8.48 -3.97 -6.02
C PRO A 88 -8.69 -4.14 -4.51
N GLN A 89 -8.49 -5.34 -3.98
CA GLN A 89 -8.52 -5.67 -2.55
C GLN A 89 -7.24 -5.27 -1.78
N VAL A 90 -6.16 -4.92 -2.49
CA VAL A 90 -4.87 -4.56 -1.91
C VAL A 90 -4.86 -3.07 -1.58
N LEU A 91 -5.38 -2.74 -0.39
CA LEU A 91 -5.58 -1.36 0.04
C LEU A 91 -4.27 -0.56 0.14
N ASN A 92 -3.16 -1.22 0.44
CA ASN A 92 -1.83 -0.59 0.51
C ASN A 92 -1.44 0.16 -0.78
N SER A 93 -1.94 -0.27 -1.95
CA SER A 93 -1.68 0.41 -3.23
C SER A 93 -2.44 1.71 -3.35
N TYR A 94 -3.63 1.80 -2.76
CA TYR A 94 -4.39 3.04 -2.69
C TYR A 94 -3.69 4.04 -1.80
N SER A 95 -3.25 3.63 -0.61
CA SER A 95 -2.52 4.52 0.29
C SER A 95 -1.18 4.95 -0.31
N GLY A 96 -0.44 4.03 -0.94
CA GLY A 96 0.84 4.32 -1.59
C GLY A 96 0.70 5.33 -2.75
N LEU A 97 -0.30 5.17 -3.60
CA LEU A 97 -0.58 6.14 -4.67
C LEU A 97 -1.15 7.45 -4.10
N GLY A 98 -2.00 7.40 -3.08
CA GLY A 98 -2.54 8.59 -2.43
C GLY A 98 -1.43 9.46 -1.85
N ASP A 99 -0.49 8.87 -1.11
CA ASP A 99 0.68 9.57 -0.56
C ASP A 99 1.56 10.17 -1.66
N LEU A 100 1.75 9.45 -2.76
CA LEU A 100 2.49 9.94 -3.92
C LEU A 100 1.81 11.15 -4.57
N LEU A 101 0.49 11.09 -4.74
CA LEU A 101 -0.32 12.18 -5.30
C LEU A 101 -0.33 13.42 -4.39
N LEU A 102 -0.41 13.21 -3.06
CA LEU A 102 -0.27 14.29 -2.09
C LEU A 102 1.07 15.02 -2.22
N LYS A 103 2.18 14.28 -2.37
CA LYS A 103 3.51 14.86 -2.58
C LYS A 103 3.60 15.66 -3.88
N GLN A 104 2.85 15.27 -4.90
CA GLN A 104 2.78 15.96 -6.19
C GLN A 104 1.79 17.13 -6.21
N GLY A 105 1.06 17.38 -5.12
CA GLY A 105 0.02 18.41 -5.06
C GLY A 105 -1.27 18.06 -5.82
N ARG A 106 -1.44 16.80 -6.25
CA ARG A 106 -2.66 16.30 -6.92
C ARG A 106 -3.70 15.90 -5.87
N LEU A 107 -4.17 16.88 -5.13
CA LEU A 107 -4.93 16.67 -3.89
C LEU A 107 -6.32 16.07 -4.13
N GLU A 108 -7.01 16.49 -5.18
CA GLU A 108 -8.31 15.95 -5.59
C GLU A 108 -8.23 14.46 -5.89
N GLU A 109 -7.27 14.06 -6.74
CA GLU A 109 -7.08 12.65 -7.09
C GLU A 109 -6.69 11.81 -5.88
N ALA A 110 -5.87 12.36 -4.96
CA ALA A 110 -5.53 11.69 -3.72
C ALA A 110 -6.78 11.47 -2.84
N ALA A 111 -7.62 12.49 -2.66
CA ALA A 111 -8.84 12.40 -1.87
C ALA A 111 -9.80 11.35 -2.43
N ASP A 112 -10.05 11.36 -3.74
CA ASP A 112 -10.88 10.36 -4.41
C ASP A 112 -10.35 8.94 -4.22
N LEU A 113 -9.03 8.79 -4.25
CA LEU A 113 -8.39 7.51 -4.05
C LEU A 113 -8.54 6.98 -2.62
N PHE A 114 -8.40 7.86 -1.62
CA PHE A 114 -8.64 7.50 -0.22
C PHE A 114 -10.10 7.16 0.03
N ILE A 115 -11.05 7.91 -0.55
CA ILE A 115 -12.49 7.57 -0.50
C ILE A 115 -12.75 6.19 -1.11
N ARG A 116 -12.13 5.88 -2.25
CA ARG A 116 -12.23 4.56 -2.88
C ARG A 116 -11.64 3.45 -2.01
N ALA A 117 -10.55 3.72 -1.28
CA ALA A 117 -9.95 2.78 -0.35
C ALA A 117 -10.89 2.53 0.85
N ILE A 118 -11.46 3.60 1.43
CA ILE A 118 -12.43 3.53 2.53
C ILE A 118 -13.65 2.69 2.14
N LYS A 119 -14.21 2.90 0.94
CA LYS A 119 -15.37 2.13 0.44
C LYS A 119 -15.08 0.64 0.23
N ARG A 120 -13.83 0.27 -0.02
CA ARG A 120 -13.40 -1.12 -0.30
C ARG A 120 -12.88 -1.83 0.94
N GLY A 121 -12.25 -1.08 1.84
CA GLY A 121 -11.69 -1.63 3.06
C GLY A 121 -12.78 -2.06 4.03
N ARG A 122 -12.41 -2.96 4.93
CA ARG A 122 -13.22 -3.15 6.14
C ARG A 122 -13.22 -1.84 6.92
N ARG A 123 -14.33 -1.56 7.60
CA ARG A 123 -14.46 -0.44 8.53
C ARG A 123 -13.23 -0.46 9.47
N GLY A 124 -12.33 0.50 9.30
CA GLY A 124 -11.03 0.50 9.96
C GLY A 124 -9.81 0.26 9.06
N ASP A 125 -9.71 0.93 7.91
CA ASP A 125 -8.40 1.25 7.31
C ASP A 125 -7.98 2.67 7.70
N ARG A 126 -7.33 2.80 8.86
CA ARG A 126 -6.94 4.08 9.46
C ARG A 126 -6.13 4.95 8.51
N ASP A 127 -5.25 4.33 7.73
CA ASP A 127 -4.33 5.05 6.84
C ASP A 127 -5.08 5.77 5.73
N ALA A 128 -6.14 5.15 5.18
CA ALA A 128 -6.97 5.77 4.16
C ALA A 128 -7.73 6.99 4.69
N TYR A 129 -8.30 6.92 5.91
CA TYR A 129 -8.97 8.07 6.52
C TYR A 129 -7.99 9.20 6.87
N LEU A 130 -6.81 8.87 7.40
CA LEU A 130 -5.77 9.86 7.68
C LEU A 130 -5.28 10.54 6.39
N GLY A 131 -5.12 9.76 5.32
CA GLY A 131 -4.80 10.26 3.99
C GLY A 131 -5.85 11.22 3.45
N LEU A 132 -7.14 10.88 3.58
CA LEU A 132 -8.25 11.74 3.18
C LEU A 132 -8.26 13.06 3.98
N ALA A 133 -8.14 13.00 5.31
CA ALA A 133 -8.08 14.18 6.16
C ALA A 133 -6.91 15.09 5.77
N LYS A 134 -5.74 14.50 5.48
CA LYS A 134 -4.56 15.24 5.02
C LYS A 134 -4.80 15.89 3.65
N ALA A 135 -5.42 15.18 2.71
CA ALA A 135 -5.77 15.72 1.40
C ALA A 135 -6.71 16.93 1.52
N LEU A 136 -7.77 16.81 2.33
CA LEU A 136 -8.74 17.88 2.59
C LEU A 136 -8.07 19.09 3.27
N ALA A 137 -7.22 18.85 4.27
CA ALA A 137 -6.51 19.91 4.96
C ALA A 137 -5.57 20.69 4.02
N LEU A 138 -4.84 20.00 3.15
CA LEU A 138 -3.97 20.63 2.15
C LEU A 138 -4.75 21.44 1.11
N ARG A 139 -6.03 21.12 0.87
CA ARG A 139 -6.95 21.91 0.03
C ARG A 139 -7.58 23.10 0.75
N GLY A 140 -7.32 23.28 2.04
CA GLY A 140 -7.96 24.31 2.88
C GLY A 140 -9.35 23.92 3.39
N GLN A 141 -9.80 22.69 3.15
CA GLN A 141 -11.09 22.16 3.62
C GLN A 141 -10.97 21.64 5.06
N LEU A 142 -10.63 22.53 5.98
CA LEU A 142 -10.29 22.18 7.36
C LEU A 142 -11.47 21.58 8.13
N LYS A 143 -12.70 22.03 7.84
CA LYS A 143 -13.91 21.53 8.53
C LYS A 143 -14.17 20.06 8.17
N GLU A 144 -14.11 19.73 6.88
CA GLU A 144 -14.28 18.38 6.38
C GLU A 144 -13.14 17.47 6.85
N ALA A 145 -11.90 17.98 6.90
CA ALA A 145 -10.77 17.24 7.47
C ALA A 145 -11.00 16.88 8.96
N ASP A 146 -11.51 17.83 9.75
CA ASP A 146 -11.83 17.61 11.17
C ASP A 146 -12.94 16.57 11.36
N GLU A 147 -13.97 16.58 10.51
CA GLU A 147 -15.03 15.57 10.52
C GLU A 147 -14.46 14.17 10.27
N VAL A 148 -13.63 14.01 9.24
CA VAL A 148 -12.95 12.73 8.95
C VAL A 148 -12.08 12.28 10.12
N LEU A 149 -11.34 13.18 10.77
CA LEU A 149 -10.52 12.85 11.94
C LEU A 149 -11.36 12.45 13.16
N LYS A 150 -12.54 13.05 13.35
CA LYS A 150 -13.49 12.64 14.41
C LYS A 150 -13.97 11.21 14.18
N GLU A 151 -14.30 10.84 12.95
CA GLU A 151 -14.68 9.47 12.60
C GLU A 151 -13.54 8.48 12.90
N VAL A 152 -12.30 8.82 12.55
CA VAL A 152 -11.12 8.01 12.88
C VAL A 152 -11.00 7.81 14.38
N ARG A 153 -11.18 8.87 15.18
CA ARG A 153 -11.10 8.78 16.65
C ARG A 153 -12.22 7.92 17.23
N ALA A 154 -13.43 8.00 16.67
CA ALA A 154 -14.56 7.19 17.10
C ALA A 154 -14.39 5.70 16.76
N MET A 155 -13.78 5.39 15.63
CA MET A 155 -13.47 4.00 15.23
C MET A 155 -12.25 3.42 15.95
N TYR A 156 -11.29 4.27 16.31
CA TYR A 156 -10.08 3.89 17.04
C TYR A 156 -9.92 4.74 18.30
N PRO A 157 -10.81 4.56 19.29
CA PRO A 157 -10.60 5.17 20.59
C PRO A 157 -9.26 4.64 21.11
N SER A 158 -8.30 5.54 21.26
CA SER A 158 -7.05 5.19 21.92
C SER A 158 -7.42 4.70 23.31
N HIS A 159 -6.74 3.67 23.83
CA HIS A 159 -6.93 3.15 25.19
C HIS A 159 -6.52 4.16 26.30
N GLN A 160 -6.74 5.46 26.10
CA GLN A 160 -6.67 6.49 27.14
C GLN A 160 -8.07 6.70 27.71
N GLY A 161 -8.49 5.75 28.55
CA GLY A 161 -9.80 5.78 29.22
C GLY A 161 -9.93 4.87 30.44
N LEU A 162 -8.82 4.36 30.99
CA LEU A 162 -8.79 3.66 32.29
C LEU A 162 -7.71 4.25 33.21
N SER A 163 -7.57 5.58 33.22
CA SER A 163 -6.82 6.28 34.26
C SER A 163 -7.27 7.73 34.36
N SER A 164 -8.54 7.92 34.72
CA SER A 164 -9.01 9.19 35.26
C SER A 164 -10.13 8.88 36.24
N ALA A 165 -9.72 8.76 37.51
CA ALA A 165 -10.53 8.96 38.70
C ALA A 165 -11.87 8.23 38.75
N GLU A 166 -11.88 7.04 39.36
CA GLU A 166 -13.04 6.72 40.20
C GLU A 166 -12.95 7.62 41.44
N PRO A 167 -13.94 8.49 41.71
CA PRO A 167 -14.05 9.09 43.03
C PRO A 167 -14.41 7.98 44.00
N THR A 168 -13.55 7.73 45.00
CA THR A 168 -13.91 6.92 46.16
C THR A 168 -15.18 7.50 46.79
N PRO A 169 -16.29 6.74 46.86
CA PRO A 169 -17.50 7.19 47.54
C PRO A 169 -17.24 7.30 49.06
N PRO A 170 -18.02 8.16 49.75
CA PRO A 170 -17.77 8.55 51.15
C PRO A 170 -17.90 7.39 52.16
#